data_AF-A0A957UBE0-F1
#
_entry.id   AF-A0A957UBE0-F1
#
_cell.length_a   1.000
_cell.length_b   1.000
_cell.length_c   1.000
_cell.angle_alpha   90.00
_cell.angle_beta   90.00
_cell.angle_gamma   90.00
#
_symmetry.space_group_name_H-M   'P 1'
#
loop_
_entity.id
_entity.type
_entity.pdbx_description
1 polymer ?
#
loop_
_entity_poly.entity_id
_entity_poly.type
_entity_poly.pdbx_seq_one_letter_code
_entity_poly.pdbx_strand_id
1 'polypeptide(L)'
;DPGAGKTTLLKYLALLLALGQGEVVGLTDYLPVLIPLSAYANALATGDVALQDFLGEYYTSLGIPLPVRDLLEAFLADGRTLLLMDGLDEVQEATQRTTLVNRFEAFFAAHRPAGNKFVLSSRIVGYREIRPSARGLVECTLVDFDDDDIAAFVKRWSHAVERAVQGQTASAHQQAAREGGELLAAIARNPGVRQLAANPLLLTILALMKRQGVSLPERRAQLYETYVRTLLRTWNLARQLDGRPSREVNDVETLRVLAPLALWMHESSPGVGLVKREKVRRKLVEIYEQRNVPNPEAATNRFLEDVHKYASLLLERGPGEYGFIHLTFQEYLAGVAVVQQGQRGAEPIVATLAAHLGEESWREVTLLAVGHLGLIQQRDEVASDVIAQLLDCPHGPTGAAIILAGAAVRDVQPDGVTATCKSLTITRLNVTMTDPAMPARVRCDAGLIASDLGSLPPDLDALVPVPARSLLGYDFRIGQYPVTNHQYRTFIEEGGYANQRWWSEEGLDHKKQYAYDEPRFWHDDQFNHATQPVVGVSW
;
A
#
# COMPACT_ATOMS: atom_id res chain seq x y z
N ASP A 1 2.88 3.35 -0.03
CA ASP A 1 2.46 1.95 0.25
C ASP A 1 1.83 1.23 -0.93
N PRO A 2 1.52 -0.09 -0.82
CA PRO A 2 0.74 -0.81 -1.82
C PRO A 2 -0.58 -0.08 -2.11
N GLY A 3 -0.95 0.07 -3.37
CA GLY A 3 -2.16 0.82 -3.75
C GLY A 3 -2.00 2.35 -3.83
N ALA A 4 -0.83 2.93 -3.50
CA ALA A 4 -0.57 4.37 -3.60
C ALA A 4 -0.55 4.96 -5.03
N GLY A 5 -0.78 4.14 -6.07
CA GLY A 5 -0.92 4.64 -7.45
C GLY A 5 0.37 4.80 -8.25
N LYS A 6 1.51 4.25 -7.82
CA LYS A 6 2.80 4.29 -8.59
C LYS A 6 2.65 3.79 -10.03
N THR A 7 2.18 2.56 -10.21
CA THR A 7 1.91 1.98 -11.54
C THR A 7 0.89 2.81 -12.33
N THR A 8 -0.13 3.33 -11.66
CA THR A 8 -1.16 4.19 -12.29
C THR A 8 -0.55 5.49 -12.80
N LEU A 9 0.35 6.12 -12.02
CA LEU A 9 1.08 7.33 -12.42
C LEU A 9 1.95 7.07 -13.65
N LEU A 10 2.74 5.99 -13.67
CA LEU A 10 3.56 5.64 -14.85
C LEU A 10 2.69 5.40 -16.09
N LYS A 11 1.60 4.64 -15.95
CA LYS A 11 0.64 4.41 -17.04
C LYS A 11 -0.04 5.70 -17.50
N TYR A 12 -0.36 6.60 -16.59
CA TYR A 12 -0.97 7.90 -16.90
C TYR A 12 0.00 8.79 -17.68
N LEU A 13 1.28 8.85 -17.29
CA LEU A 13 2.31 9.54 -18.07
C LEU A 13 2.43 8.94 -19.49
N ALA A 14 2.53 7.61 -19.60
CA ALA A 14 2.58 6.95 -20.90
C ALA A 14 1.36 7.27 -21.78
N LEU A 15 0.16 7.26 -21.17
CA LEU A 15 -1.09 7.57 -21.86
C LEU A 15 -1.15 9.03 -22.34
N LEU A 16 -0.76 9.99 -21.51
CA LEU A 16 -0.72 11.40 -21.89
C LEU A 16 0.17 11.62 -23.12
N LEU A 17 1.38 11.04 -23.12
CA LEU A 17 2.30 11.15 -24.24
C LEU A 17 1.75 10.46 -25.49
N ALA A 18 1.17 9.26 -25.35
CA ALA A 18 0.55 8.54 -26.46
C ALA A 18 -0.65 9.28 -27.09
N LEU A 19 -1.35 10.11 -26.30
CA LEU A 19 -2.45 10.96 -26.77
C LEU A 19 -1.98 12.34 -27.29
N GLY A 20 -0.67 12.59 -27.36
CA GLY A 20 -0.12 13.88 -27.78
C GLY A 20 -0.30 15.01 -26.74
N GLN A 21 -0.58 14.67 -25.49
CA GLN A 21 -0.83 15.60 -24.39
C GLN A 21 0.39 15.78 -23.47
N GLY A 22 1.59 15.47 -23.97
CA GLY A 22 2.85 15.55 -23.21
C GLY A 22 3.16 16.96 -22.69
N GLU A 23 2.67 18.01 -23.36
CA GLU A 23 2.87 19.42 -22.95
C GLU A 23 2.36 19.68 -21.52
N VAL A 24 1.27 19.04 -21.11
CA VAL A 24 0.66 19.19 -19.77
C VAL A 24 1.65 18.86 -18.65
N VAL A 25 2.60 17.98 -18.92
CA VAL A 25 3.63 17.52 -17.98
C VAL A 25 5.04 17.92 -18.40
N GLY A 26 5.19 18.80 -19.41
CA GLY A 26 6.48 19.26 -19.92
C GLY A 26 7.29 18.19 -20.66
N LEU A 27 6.63 17.19 -21.24
CA LEU A 27 7.24 16.04 -21.95
C LEU A 27 6.71 15.92 -23.38
N THR A 28 6.78 17.01 -24.16
CA THR A 28 6.39 17.04 -25.57
C THR A 28 7.36 16.19 -26.42
N ASP A 29 6.83 15.43 -27.37
CA ASP A 29 7.59 14.63 -28.36
C ASP A 29 8.55 13.56 -27.78
N TYR A 30 8.30 13.11 -26.55
CA TYR A 30 8.99 11.95 -25.97
C TYR A 30 8.28 10.63 -26.35
N LEU A 31 9.05 9.57 -26.58
CA LEU A 31 8.56 8.19 -26.68
C LEU A 31 8.43 7.58 -25.28
N PRO A 32 7.21 7.33 -24.76
CA PRO A 32 7.04 6.64 -23.49
C PRO A 32 7.26 5.13 -23.65
N VAL A 33 8.12 4.55 -22.83
CA VAL A 33 8.38 3.10 -22.81
C VAL A 33 8.20 2.58 -21.39
N LEU A 34 7.17 1.74 -21.19
CA LEU A 34 6.81 1.19 -19.88
C LEU A 34 7.37 -0.23 -19.72
N ILE A 35 8.10 -0.45 -18.63
CA ILE A 35 8.85 -1.69 -18.38
C ILE A 35 8.51 -2.23 -17.00
N PRO A 36 7.88 -3.41 -16.89
CA PRO A 36 7.82 -4.14 -15.63
C PRO A 36 9.21 -4.67 -15.28
N LEU A 37 9.77 -4.24 -14.15
CA LEU A 37 11.13 -4.63 -13.75
C LEU A 37 11.23 -6.10 -13.37
N SER A 38 10.16 -6.68 -12.86
CA SER A 38 10.03 -8.12 -12.63
C SER A 38 10.23 -8.93 -13.92
N ALA A 39 9.67 -8.48 -15.05
CA ALA A 39 9.85 -9.14 -16.34
C ALA A 39 11.30 -9.04 -16.85
N TYR A 40 11.94 -7.87 -16.69
CA TYR A 40 13.34 -7.71 -17.09
C TYR A 40 14.29 -8.52 -16.20
N ALA A 41 14.06 -8.55 -14.89
CA ALA A 41 14.82 -9.38 -13.97
C ALA A 41 14.71 -10.88 -14.31
N ASN A 42 13.52 -11.36 -14.68
CA ASN A 42 13.32 -12.74 -15.13
C ASN A 42 14.12 -13.05 -16.41
N ALA A 43 14.20 -12.12 -17.36
CA ALA A 43 15.01 -12.30 -18.55
C ALA A 43 16.50 -12.39 -18.19
N LEU A 44 16.99 -11.49 -17.33
CA LEU A 44 18.37 -11.49 -16.82
C LEU A 44 18.73 -12.77 -16.04
N ALA A 45 17.75 -13.42 -15.42
CA ALA A 45 17.95 -14.71 -14.75
C ALA A 45 18.23 -15.86 -15.73
N THR A 46 17.74 -15.76 -16.97
CA THR A 46 17.93 -16.79 -18.01
C THR A 46 19.15 -16.57 -18.88
N GLY A 47 19.64 -15.33 -18.95
CA GLY A 47 20.83 -14.97 -19.71
C GLY A 47 21.08 -13.46 -19.64
N ASP A 48 22.32 -13.06 -19.92
CA ASP A 48 22.64 -11.65 -20.06
C ASP A 48 22.00 -11.08 -21.33
N VAL A 49 21.07 -10.13 -21.17
CA VAL A 49 20.35 -9.47 -22.26
C VAL A 49 20.38 -7.96 -22.07
N ALA A 50 20.63 -7.23 -23.16
CA ALA A 50 20.57 -5.77 -23.14
C ALA A 50 19.12 -5.29 -23.04
N LEU A 51 18.90 -4.11 -22.46
CA LEU A 51 17.56 -3.58 -22.24
C LEU A 51 16.77 -3.41 -23.55
N GLN A 52 17.42 -2.95 -24.62
CA GLN A 52 16.73 -2.76 -25.91
C GLN A 52 16.31 -4.08 -26.54
N ASP A 53 17.16 -5.11 -26.46
CA ASP A 53 16.88 -6.45 -26.98
C ASP A 53 15.70 -7.07 -26.21
N PHE A 54 15.74 -7.00 -24.88
CA PHE A 54 14.65 -7.44 -24.01
C PHE A 54 13.32 -6.76 -24.38
N LEU A 55 13.31 -5.44 -24.57
CA LEU A 55 12.07 -4.72 -24.90
C LEU A 55 11.53 -5.11 -26.28
N GLY A 56 12.40 -5.33 -27.26
CA GLY A 56 12.02 -5.86 -28.56
C GLY A 56 11.27 -7.19 -28.44
N GLU A 57 11.85 -8.14 -27.70
CA GLU A 57 11.25 -9.46 -27.46
C GLU A 57 9.98 -9.37 -26.61
N TYR A 58 10.00 -8.55 -25.54
CA TYR A 58 8.89 -8.38 -24.61
C TYR A 58 7.63 -7.88 -25.33
N TYR A 59 7.72 -6.79 -26.09
CA TYR A 59 6.55 -6.26 -26.81
C TYR A 59 6.12 -7.16 -27.97
N THR A 60 7.05 -7.85 -28.63
CA THR A 60 6.71 -8.87 -29.63
C THR A 60 5.88 -10.00 -29.01
N SER A 61 6.26 -10.46 -27.81
CA SER A 61 5.52 -11.52 -27.08
C SER A 61 4.10 -11.09 -26.67
N LEU A 62 3.87 -9.78 -26.50
CA LEU A 62 2.54 -9.21 -26.25
C LEU A 62 1.69 -9.07 -27.53
N GLY A 63 2.19 -9.52 -28.68
CA GLY A 63 1.47 -9.44 -29.95
C GLY A 63 1.51 -8.06 -30.59
N ILE A 64 2.52 -7.23 -30.27
CA ILE A 64 2.74 -5.92 -30.87
C ILE A 64 3.85 -6.04 -31.92
N PRO A 65 3.53 -6.18 -33.22
CA PRO A 65 4.50 -6.44 -34.28
C PRO A 65 5.17 -5.15 -34.76
N LEU A 66 5.79 -4.41 -33.83
CA LEU A 66 6.55 -3.20 -34.11
C LEU A 66 8.05 -3.46 -33.90
N PRO A 67 8.94 -2.79 -34.66
CA PRO A 67 10.38 -2.88 -34.45
C PRO A 67 10.80 -2.07 -33.21
N VAL A 68 10.31 -2.46 -32.02
CA VAL A 68 10.47 -1.68 -30.78
C VAL A 68 11.93 -1.48 -30.42
N ARG A 69 12.78 -2.47 -30.68
CA ARG A 69 14.23 -2.38 -30.48
C ARG A 69 14.84 -1.21 -31.27
N ASP A 70 14.62 -1.19 -32.58
CA ASP A 70 15.20 -0.20 -33.48
C ASP A 70 14.61 1.20 -33.24
N LEU A 71 13.30 1.27 -32.94
CA LEU A 71 12.64 2.51 -32.54
C LEU A 71 13.25 3.07 -31.25
N LEU A 72 13.42 2.23 -30.24
CA LEU A 72 14.01 2.65 -28.97
C LEU A 72 15.44 3.15 -29.16
N GLU A 73 16.25 2.48 -29.98
CA GLU A 73 17.63 2.89 -30.27
C GLU A 73 17.68 4.27 -30.94
N ALA A 74 16.83 4.53 -31.93
CA ALA A 74 16.72 5.83 -32.59
C ALA A 74 16.31 6.95 -31.61
N PHE A 75 15.26 6.73 -30.81
CA PHE A 75 14.78 7.74 -29.87
C PHE A 75 15.73 7.99 -28.70
N LEU A 76 16.45 6.96 -28.24
CA LEU A 76 17.50 7.11 -27.23
C LEU A 76 18.66 7.97 -27.75
N ALA A 77 19.07 7.78 -29.00
CA ALA A 77 20.12 8.58 -29.64
C ALA A 77 19.69 10.05 -29.78
N ASP A 78 18.42 10.29 -30.10
CA ASP A 78 17.83 11.63 -30.22
C ASP A 78 17.57 12.32 -28.87
N GLY A 79 17.72 11.61 -27.74
CA GLY A 79 17.43 12.17 -26.42
C GLY A 79 15.94 12.31 -26.11
N ARG A 80 15.07 11.60 -26.84
CA ARG A 80 13.61 11.75 -26.80
C ARG A 80 12.90 10.53 -26.22
N THR A 81 13.55 9.74 -25.37
CA THR A 81 12.93 8.60 -24.68
C THR A 81 12.53 8.97 -23.26
N LEU A 82 11.30 8.60 -22.86
CA LEU A 82 10.86 8.55 -21.47
C LEU A 82 10.76 7.08 -21.04
N LEU A 83 11.73 6.63 -20.25
CA LEU A 83 11.76 5.25 -19.73
C LEU A 83 11.03 5.19 -18.39
N LEU A 84 9.97 4.39 -18.31
CA LEU A 84 9.12 4.21 -17.14
C LEU A 84 9.31 2.79 -16.61
N MET A 85 10.07 2.65 -15.52
CA MET A 85 10.49 1.37 -14.96
C MET A 85 9.68 1.09 -13.69
N ASP A 86 8.77 0.12 -13.77
CA ASP A 86 7.76 -0.13 -12.74
C ASP A 86 8.14 -1.33 -11.86
N GLY A 87 8.07 -1.15 -10.53
CA GLY A 87 8.06 -2.22 -9.55
C GLY A 87 9.43 -2.83 -9.25
N LEU A 88 10.39 -2.03 -8.79
CA LEU A 88 11.69 -2.55 -8.37
C LEU A 88 11.56 -3.53 -7.18
N ASP A 89 10.60 -3.28 -6.29
CA ASP A 89 10.25 -4.14 -5.16
C ASP A 89 9.69 -5.52 -5.59
N GLU A 90 9.22 -5.64 -6.84
CA GLU A 90 8.71 -6.91 -7.36
C GLU A 90 9.85 -7.87 -7.76
N VAL A 91 11.10 -7.43 -7.81
CA VAL A 91 12.22 -8.32 -8.13
C VAL A 91 12.59 -9.17 -6.91
N GLN A 92 12.42 -10.49 -7.01
CA GLN A 92 12.48 -11.43 -5.89
C GLN A 92 13.85 -11.49 -5.22
N GLU A 93 14.90 -11.75 -6.01
CA GLU A 93 16.24 -12.01 -5.52
C GLU A 93 16.99 -10.70 -5.23
N ALA A 94 17.55 -10.56 -4.03
CA ALA A 94 18.32 -9.37 -3.64
C ALA A 94 19.51 -9.11 -4.58
N THR A 95 20.19 -10.17 -5.03
CA THR A 95 21.31 -10.07 -5.98
C THR A 95 20.85 -9.58 -7.36
N GLN A 96 19.67 -9.98 -7.81
CA GLN A 96 19.07 -9.50 -9.04
C GLN A 96 18.63 -8.05 -8.91
N ARG A 97 18.06 -7.63 -7.76
CA ARG A 97 17.76 -6.22 -7.47
C ARG A 97 19.01 -5.36 -7.61
N THR A 98 20.10 -5.74 -6.96
CA THR A 98 21.39 -5.03 -7.07
C THR A 98 21.90 -4.99 -8.51
N THR A 99 21.81 -6.11 -9.23
CA THR A 99 22.21 -6.17 -10.65
C THR A 99 21.38 -5.20 -11.51
N LEU A 100 20.07 -5.17 -11.28
CA LEU A 100 19.14 -4.32 -12.03
C LEU A 100 19.37 -2.84 -11.74
N VAL A 101 19.62 -2.49 -10.47
CA VAL A 101 19.98 -1.12 -10.06
C VAL A 101 21.29 -0.69 -10.71
N ASN A 102 22.33 -1.52 -10.66
CA ASN A 102 23.62 -1.21 -11.30
C ASN A 102 23.48 -1.01 -12.82
N ARG A 103 22.68 -1.86 -13.49
CA ARG A 103 22.38 -1.70 -14.92
C ARG A 103 21.60 -0.42 -15.19
N PHE A 104 20.60 -0.12 -14.36
CA PHE A 104 19.83 1.11 -14.46
C PHE A 104 20.74 2.33 -14.31
N GLU A 105 21.62 2.37 -13.30
CA GLU A 105 22.54 3.49 -13.09
C GLU A 105 23.50 3.69 -14.26
N ALA A 106 24.07 2.60 -14.79
CA ALA A 106 24.91 2.65 -15.97
C ALA A 106 24.15 3.17 -17.20
N PHE A 107 22.93 2.67 -17.43
CA PHE A 107 22.08 3.09 -18.54
C PHE A 107 21.63 4.55 -18.40
N PHE A 108 21.22 4.96 -17.20
CA PHE A 108 20.87 6.33 -16.85
C PHE A 108 22.03 7.29 -17.11
N ALA A 109 23.23 6.95 -16.63
CA ALA A 109 24.43 7.78 -16.82
C ALA A 109 24.81 7.93 -18.29
N ALA A 110 24.68 6.85 -19.09
CA ALA A 110 24.99 6.86 -20.51
C ALA A 110 24.00 7.68 -21.35
N HIS A 111 22.69 7.58 -21.06
CA HIS A 111 21.65 8.11 -21.94
C HIS A 111 21.03 9.43 -21.47
N ARG A 112 21.10 9.78 -20.18
CA ARG A 112 20.57 11.06 -19.67
C ARG A 112 21.16 12.28 -20.38
N PRO A 113 22.47 12.40 -20.64
CA PRO A 113 23.05 13.63 -21.20
C PRO A 113 22.48 14.04 -22.55
N ALA A 114 21.99 13.08 -23.34
CA ALA A 114 21.35 13.33 -24.63
C ALA A 114 19.96 14.00 -24.50
N GLY A 115 19.32 13.95 -23.32
CA GLY A 115 17.98 14.54 -23.08
C GLY A 115 16.93 13.54 -22.59
N ASN A 116 17.26 12.24 -22.58
CA ASN A 116 16.36 11.16 -22.16
C ASN A 116 15.92 11.33 -20.70
N LYS A 117 14.70 10.85 -20.40
CA LYS A 117 14.05 10.92 -19.09
C LYS A 117 13.79 9.53 -18.54
N PHE A 118 13.82 9.41 -17.22
CA PHE A 118 13.74 8.14 -16.51
C PHE A 118 12.84 8.30 -15.29
N VAL A 119 11.97 7.32 -15.06
CA VAL A 119 11.22 7.17 -13.82
C VAL A 119 11.35 5.73 -13.36
N LEU A 120 11.71 5.55 -12.09
CA LEU A 120 11.83 4.25 -11.43
C LEU A 120 10.87 4.21 -10.24
N SER A 121 10.04 3.19 -10.14
CA SER A 121 9.09 3.03 -9.02
C SER A 121 9.50 1.86 -8.10
N SER A 122 9.25 2.02 -6.79
CA SER A 122 9.46 0.98 -5.77
C SER A 122 8.55 1.19 -4.55
N ARG A 123 8.34 0.18 -3.71
CA ARG A 123 7.80 0.33 -2.34
C ARG A 123 8.81 1.02 -1.42
N ILE A 124 8.32 1.71 -0.38
CA ILE A 124 9.18 2.44 0.59
C ILE A 124 9.95 1.46 1.49
N VAL A 125 9.26 0.40 1.91
CA VAL A 125 9.89 -0.74 2.58
C VAL A 125 10.90 -1.34 1.58
N GLY A 126 12.14 -1.55 2.02
CA GLY A 126 13.21 -2.11 1.18
C GLY A 126 14.00 -1.21 0.28
N TYR A 127 13.35 -0.18 -0.27
CA TYR A 127 13.97 0.67 -1.28
C TYR A 127 15.31 1.27 -0.85
N ARG A 128 15.49 1.56 0.44
CA ARG A 128 16.73 2.18 0.93
C ARG A 128 17.98 1.30 0.78
N GLU A 129 17.84 -0.02 0.77
CA GLU A 129 18.98 -0.96 0.62
C GLU A 129 19.46 -1.05 -0.83
N ILE A 130 18.54 -0.83 -1.76
CA ILE A 130 18.75 -0.91 -3.22
C ILE A 130 18.64 0.47 -3.88
N ARG A 131 18.79 1.53 -3.08
CA ARG A 131 18.57 2.91 -3.49
C ARG A 131 19.58 3.30 -4.57
N PRO A 132 19.12 3.66 -5.79
CA PRO A 132 20.04 4.17 -6.79
C PRO A 132 20.65 5.50 -6.32
N SER A 133 21.94 5.63 -6.53
CA SER A 133 22.82 6.73 -6.10
C SER A 133 23.32 7.61 -7.25
N ALA A 134 22.90 7.33 -8.49
CA ALA A 134 23.31 8.08 -9.67
C ALA A 134 23.04 9.59 -9.57
N ARG A 135 24.06 10.40 -9.92
CA ARG A 135 23.99 11.87 -9.86
C ARG A 135 22.90 12.41 -10.78
N GLY A 136 21.99 13.22 -10.22
CA GLY A 136 20.90 13.85 -10.96
C GLY A 136 19.61 13.04 -10.97
N LEU A 137 19.59 11.88 -10.31
CA LEU A 137 18.34 11.21 -9.95
C LEU A 137 17.72 11.95 -8.75
N VAL A 138 16.41 12.18 -8.81
CA VAL A 138 15.63 12.81 -7.74
C VAL A 138 14.71 11.74 -7.15
N GLU A 139 14.64 11.71 -5.82
CA GLU A 139 13.76 10.81 -5.09
C GLU A 139 12.51 11.56 -4.63
N CYS A 140 11.35 10.98 -4.91
CA CYS A 140 10.05 11.48 -4.51
C CYS A 140 9.27 10.36 -3.83
N THR A 141 8.44 10.71 -2.85
CA THR A 141 7.50 9.79 -2.22
C THR A 141 6.08 10.21 -2.60
N LEU A 142 5.26 9.25 -3.07
CA LEU A 142 3.82 9.49 -3.19
C LEU A 142 3.23 9.43 -1.78
N VAL A 143 2.70 10.56 -1.34
CA VAL A 143 1.99 10.70 -0.06
C VAL A 143 0.54 10.23 -0.20
N ASP A 144 -0.10 9.99 0.94
CA ASP A 144 -1.52 9.63 0.98
C ASP A 144 -2.40 10.81 0.54
N PHE A 145 -3.61 10.51 0.07
CA PHE A 145 -4.57 11.53 -0.31
C PHE A 145 -5.06 12.31 0.92
N ASP A 146 -5.00 13.63 0.79
CA ASP A 146 -5.71 14.55 1.68
C ASP A 146 -7.22 14.61 1.32
N ASP A 147 -7.96 15.45 2.04
CA ASP A 147 -9.41 15.58 1.84
C ASP A 147 -9.77 16.14 0.45
N ASP A 148 -8.94 17.03 -0.09
CA ASP A 148 -9.15 17.63 -1.40
C ASP A 148 -8.87 16.63 -2.52
N ASP A 149 -7.81 15.83 -2.39
CA ASP A 149 -7.48 14.73 -3.28
C ASP A 149 -8.58 13.66 -3.30
N ILE A 150 -9.10 13.28 -2.12
CA ILE A 150 -10.24 12.35 -2.01
C ILE A 150 -11.47 12.94 -2.71
N ALA A 151 -11.80 14.20 -2.46
CA ALA A 151 -12.94 14.87 -3.10
C ALA A 151 -12.79 14.91 -4.62
N ALA A 152 -11.60 15.27 -5.11
CA ALA A 152 -11.28 15.30 -6.53
C ALA A 152 -11.37 13.91 -7.17
N PHE A 153 -10.83 12.89 -6.51
CA PHE A 153 -10.90 11.50 -6.96
C PHE A 153 -12.35 11.04 -7.07
N VAL A 154 -13.13 11.15 -5.99
CA VAL A 154 -14.52 10.68 -5.94
C VAL A 154 -15.36 11.34 -7.02
N LYS A 155 -15.24 12.66 -7.19
CA LYS A 155 -15.95 13.41 -8.24
C LYS A 155 -15.62 12.89 -9.64
N ARG A 156 -14.32 12.73 -9.96
CA ARG A 156 -13.87 12.26 -11.28
C ARG A 156 -14.28 10.81 -11.52
N TRP A 157 -14.15 9.97 -10.51
CA TRP A 157 -14.48 8.55 -10.58
C TRP A 157 -15.99 8.34 -10.79
N SER A 158 -16.84 8.94 -9.97
CA SER A 158 -18.30 8.82 -10.11
C SER A 158 -18.78 9.31 -11.48
N HIS A 159 -18.21 10.42 -11.96
CA HIS A 159 -18.53 10.92 -13.31
C HIS A 159 -18.08 9.96 -14.41
N ALA A 160 -16.88 9.38 -14.31
CA ALA A 160 -16.37 8.44 -15.30
C ALA A 160 -17.21 7.16 -15.36
N VAL A 161 -17.62 6.62 -14.22
CA VAL A 161 -18.44 5.40 -14.12
C VAL A 161 -19.84 5.64 -14.68
N GLU A 162 -20.53 6.71 -14.26
CA GLU A 162 -21.87 7.01 -14.78
C GLU A 162 -21.85 7.31 -16.28
N ARG A 163 -20.81 7.99 -16.76
CA ARG A 163 -20.63 8.20 -18.21
C ARG A 163 -20.45 6.88 -18.96
N ALA A 164 -19.77 5.90 -18.37
CA ALA A 164 -19.58 4.58 -19.00
C ALA A 164 -20.89 3.77 -19.05
N VAL A 165 -21.77 3.93 -18.06
CA VAL A 165 -23.05 3.20 -17.98
C VAL A 165 -24.16 3.85 -18.81
N GLN A 166 -24.30 5.18 -18.72
CA GLN A 166 -25.45 5.92 -19.26
C GLN A 166 -25.06 6.86 -20.42
N GLY A 167 -23.79 6.94 -20.82
CA GLY A 167 -23.29 7.92 -21.77
C GLY A 167 -23.20 9.34 -21.20
N GLN A 168 -23.01 10.33 -22.08
CA GLN A 168 -22.91 11.75 -21.69
C GLN A 168 -24.31 12.38 -21.59
N THR A 169 -25.02 12.13 -20.50
CA THR A 169 -26.37 12.66 -20.26
C THR A 169 -26.45 13.52 -19.00
N ALA A 170 -27.45 14.41 -18.92
CA ALA A 170 -27.71 15.18 -17.71
C ALA A 170 -28.05 14.29 -16.50
N SER A 171 -28.74 13.17 -16.75
CA SER A 171 -29.05 12.15 -15.74
C SER A 171 -27.77 11.53 -15.17
N ALA A 172 -26.83 11.13 -16.04
CA ALA A 172 -25.53 10.59 -15.62
C ALA A 172 -24.76 11.59 -14.72
N HIS A 173 -24.79 12.88 -15.06
CA HIS A 173 -24.16 13.92 -14.25
C HIS A 173 -24.80 14.09 -12.88
N GLN A 174 -26.14 14.09 -12.80
CA GLN A 174 -26.87 14.19 -11.54
C GLN A 174 -26.64 12.95 -10.66
N GLN A 175 -26.67 11.76 -11.24
CA GLN A 175 -26.43 10.51 -10.51
C GLN A 175 -24.99 10.47 -9.97
N ALA A 176 -24.00 10.87 -10.79
CA ALA A 176 -22.61 10.95 -10.37
C ALA A 176 -22.41 11.93 -9.20
N ALA A 177 -23.04 13.11 -9.26
CA ALA A 177 -22.97 14.09 -8.18
C ALA A 177 -23.59 13.57 -6.88
N ARG A 178 -24.73 12.85 -6.97
CA ARG A 178 -25.39 12.23 -5.83
C ARG A 178 -24.52 11.13 -5.22
N GLU A 179 -24.08 10.16 -6.01
CA GLU A 179 -23.24 9.04 -5.53
C GLU A 179 -21.94 9.54 -4.90
N GLY A 180 -21.27 10.50 -5.56
CA GLY A 180 -20.05 11.10 -5.04
C GLY A 180 -20.28 11.84 -3.72
N GLY A 181 -21.35 12.64 -3.62
CA GLY A 181 -21.71 13.34 -2.39
C GLY A 181 -22.04 12.40 -1.23
N GLU A 182 -22.77 11.31 -1.49
CA GLU A 182 -23.08 10.30 -0.47
C GLU A 182 -21.84 9.54 0.02
N LEU A 183 -20.86 9.28 -0.85
CA LEU A 183 -19.58 8.68 -0.48
C LEU A 183 -18.74 9.65 0.37
N LEU A 184 -18.60 10.90 -0.07
CA LEU A 184 -17.84 11.91 0.68
C LEU A 184 -18.44 12.17 2.06
N ALA A 185 -19.78 12.22 2.16
CA ALA A 185 -20.45 12.33 3.45
C ALA A 185 -20.19 11.12 4.38
N ALA A 186 -20.08 9.91 3.81
CA ALA A 186 -19.75 8.72 4.59
C ALA A 186 -18.29 8.73 5.07
N ILE A 187 -17.36 9.16 4.21
CA ILE A 187 -15.94 9.34 4.53
C ILE A 187 -15.77 10.38 5.65
N ALA A 188 -16.37 11.56 5.51
CA ALA A 188 -16.22 12.65 6.47
C ALA A 188 -16.78 12.32 7.87
N ARG A 189 -17.81 11.47 7.96
CA ARG A 189 -18.44 11.09 9.25
C ARG A 189 -17.69 9.99 9.98
N ASN A 190 -16.77 9.29 9.33
CA ASN A 190 -16.13 8.11 9.87
C ASN A 190 -14.60 8.16 9.70
N PRO A 191 -13.86 8.45 10.78
CA PRO A 191 -12.39 8.54 10.73
C PRO A 191 -11.70 7.28 10.19
N GLY A 192 -12.23 6.09 10.49
CA GLY A 192 -11.67 4.83 9.98
C GLY A 192 -11.85 4.71 8.46
N VAL A 193 -13.05 5.02 7.94
CA VAL A 193 -13.29 5.06 6.49
C VAL A 193 -12.40 6.12 5.82
N ARG A 194 -12.20 7.29 6.44
CA ARG A 194 -11.30 8.32 5.96
C ARG A 194 -9.84 7.87 5.90
N GLN A 195 -9.37 7.16 6.91
CA GLN A 195 -8.03 6.60 6.91
C GLN A 195 -7.83 5.61 5.73
N LEU A 196 -8.84 4.80 5.43
CA LEU A 196 -8.80 3.92 4.26
C LEU A 196 -8.83 4.71 2.94
N ALA A 197 -9.66 5.75 2.85
CA ALA A 197 -9.82 6.58 1.66
C ALA A 197 -8.54 7.34 1.26
N ALA A 198 -7.59 7.51 2.18
CA ALA A 198 -6.28 8.12 1.91
C ALA A 198 -5.47 7.31 0.87
N ASN A 199 -5.70 5.99 0.78
CA ASN A 199 -5.07 5.14 -0.21
C ASN A 199 -5.96 5.03 -1.48
N PRO A 200 -5.47 5.40 -2.68
CA PRO A 200 -6.27 5.44 -3.91
C PRO A 200 -6.94 4.11 -4.29
N LEU A 201 -6.26 2.98 -4.05
CA LEU A 201 -6.83 1.65 -4.31
C LEU A 201 -7.99 1.36 -3.35
N LEU A 202 -7.81 1.64 -2.05
CA LEU A 202 -8.85 1.42 -1.06
C LEU A 202 -10.04 2.36 -1.29
N LEU A 203 -9.79 3.62 -1.65
CA LEU A 203 -10.85 4.56 -2.06
C LEU A 203 -11.64 4.05 -3.27
N THR A 204 -10.97 3.46 -4.25
CA THR A 204 -11.64 2.81 -5.39
C THR A 204 -12.56 1.68 -4.93
N ILE A 205 -12.10 0.84 -3.99
CA ILE A 205 -12.89 -0.25 -3.43
C ILE A 205 -14.08 0.29 -2.63
N LEU A 206 -13.88 1.30 -1.78
CA LEU A 206 -14.95 1.97 -1.03
C LEU A 206 -16.01 2.56 -1.96
N ALA A 207 -15.60 3.18 -3.06
CA ALA A 207 -16.51 3.74 -4.05
C ALA A 207 -17.35 2.65 -4.75
N LEU A 208 -16.74 1.53 -5.11
CA LEU A 208 -17.44 0.36 -5.64
C LEU A 208 -18.42 -0.24 -4.62
N MET A 209 -18.00 -0.40 -3.37
CA MET A 209 -18.84 -0.92 -2.29
C MET A 209 -20.06 -0.02 -2.03
N LYS A 210 -19.85 1.30 -1.96
CA LYS A 210 -20.91 2.29 -1.78
C LYS A 210 -21.95 2.19 -2.88
N ARG A 211 -21.51 2.10 -4.14
CA ARG A 211 -22.37 1.93 -5.32
C ARG A 211 -23.20 0.65 -5.26
N GLN A 212 -22.63 -0.42 -4.70
CA GLN A 212 -23.31 -1.71 -4.52
C GLN A 212 -24.22 -1.76 -3.28
N GLY A 213 -24.37 -0.64 -2.55
CA GLY A 213 -25.19 -0.57 -1.33
C GLY A 213 -24.57 -1.30 -0.13
N VAL A 214 -23.27 -1.58 -0.17
CA VAL A 214 -22.56 -2.25 0.92
C VAL A 214 -22.13 -1.22 1.97
N SER A 215 -22.24 -1.58 3.25
CA SER A 215 -21.73 -0.75 4.34
C SER A 215 -20.22 -0.57 4.21
N LEU A 216 -19.73 0.65 4.44
CA LEU A 216 -18.31 0.94 4.35
C LEU A 216 -17.59 0.44 5.62
N PRO A 217 -16.57 -0.42 5.47
CA PRO A 217 -15.78 -0.90 6.59
C PRO A 217 -14.78 0.16 7.04
N GLU A 218 -14.37 0.07 8.31
CA GLU A 218 -13.45 1.03 8.94
C GLU A 218 -12.02 0.50 9.02
N ARG A 219 -11.82 -0.80 8.72
CA ARG A 219 -10.53 -1.48 8.83
C ARG A 219 -10.14 -2.15 7.53
N ARG A 220 -8.84 -2.15 7.22
CA ARG A 220 -8.26 -2.73 5.99
C ARG A 220 -8.66 -4.20 5.81
N ALA A 221 -8.55 -5.01 6.87
CA ALA A 221 -8.93 -6.43 6.83
C ALA A 221 -10.43 -6.64 6.51
N GLN A 222 -11.31 -5.82 7.12
CA GLN A 222 -12.76 -5.85 6.84
C GLN A 222 -13.05 -5.41 5.40
N LEU A 223 -12.37 -4.38 4.90
CA LEU A 223 -12.48 -3.94 3.52
C LEU A 223 -12.14 -5.06 2.54
N TYR A 224 -11.00 -5.70 2.70
CA TYR A 224 -10.62 -6.81 1.83
C TYR A 224 -11.55 -8.01 1.95
N GLU A 225 -11.97 -8.35 3.17
CA GLU A 225 -12.93 -9.43 3.43
C GLU A 225 -14.24 -9.22 2.68
N THR A 226 -14.83 -8.05 2.86
CA THR A 226 -16.16 -7.75 2.34
C THR A 226 -16.10 -7.61 0.82
N TYR A 227 -15.04 -7.00 0.28
CA TYR A 227 -14.88 -6.87 -1.15
C TYR A 227 -14.60 -8.21 -1.84
N VAL A 228 -13.72 -9.05 -1.28
CA VAL A 228 -13.48 -10.41 -1.79
C VAL A 228 -14.77 -11.21 -1.81
N ARG A 229 -15.56 -11.19 -0.73
CA ARG A 229 -16.87 -11.86 -0.72
C ARG A 229 -17.82 -11.30 -1.76
N THR A 230 -17.83 -9.99 -1.98
CA THR A 230 -18.70 -9.35 -2.96
C THR A 230 -18.34 -9.75 -4.39
N LEU A 231 -17.04 -9.85 -4.70
CA LEU A 231 -16.55 -10.38 -5.98
C LEU A 231 -16.94 -11.85 -6.16
N LEU A 232 -16.83 -12.67 -5.11
CA LEU A 232 -17.23 -14.08 -5.15
C LEU A 232 -18.74 -14.27 -5.36
N ARG A 233 -19.58 -13.45 -4.72
CA ARG A 233 -21.03 -13.48 -4.95
C ARG A 233 -21.42 -13.10 -6.37
N THR A 234 -20.78 -12.07 -6.91
CA THR A 234 -20.98 -11.64 -8.31
C THR A 234 -20.59 -12.75 -9.28
N TRP A 235 -19.46 -13.42 -9.01
CA TRP A 235 -18.98 -14.56 -9.78
C TRP A 235 -19.96 -15.76 -9.73
N ASN A 236 -20.47 -16.07 -8.54
CA ASN A 236 -21.43 -17.15 -8.34
C ASN A 236 -22.77 -16.89 -9.05
N LEU A 237 -23.25 -15.64 -9.03
CA LEU A 237 -24.47 -15.23 -9.73
C LEU A 237 -24.32 -15.36 -11.26
N ALA A 238 -23.18 -14.92 -11.82
CA ALA A 238 -22.93 -15.03 -13.26
C ALA A 238 -22.94 -16.49 -13.74
N ARG A 239 -22.38 -17.41 -12.94
CA ARG A 239 -22.40 -18.85 -13.22
C ARG A 239 -23.82 -19.45 -13.21
N GLN A 240 -24.69 -18.97 -12.32
CA GLN A 240 -26.09 -19.42 -12.26
C GLN A 240 -26.88 -18.99 -13.50
N LEU A 241 -26.67 -17.76 -13.96
CA LEU A 241 -27.34 -17.22 -15.15
C LEU A 241 -26.97 -17.98 -16.43
N ASP A 242 -25.77 -18.56 -16.50
CA ASP A 242 -25.31 -19.40 -17.62
C ASP A 242 -25.82 -20.86 -17.57
N GLY A 243 -26.84 -21.15 -16.76
CA GLY A 243 -27.48 -22.46 -16.70
C GLY A 243 -26.61 -23.58 -16.13
N ARG A 244 -25.48 -23.24 -15.49
CA ARG A 244 -24.60 -24.21 -14.83
C ARG A 244 -25.20 -24.55 -13.46
N PRO A 245 -25.38 -25.84 -13.10
CA PRO A 245 -25.91 -26.22 -11.80
C PRO A 245 -25.00 -25.69 -10.71
N SER A 246 -25.51 -24.69 -9.98
CA SER A 246 -24.94 -24.19 -8.73
C SER A 246 -25.21 -25.24 -7.66
N ARG A 247 -24.49 -26.38 -7.70
CA ARG A 247 -24.31 -27.18 -6.49
C ARG A 247 -23.48 -26.30 -5.55
N GLU A 248 -24.19 -25.49 -4.76
CA GLU A 248 -23.76 -24.77 -3.56
C GLU A 248 -22.25 -24.47 -3.48
N VAL A 249 -21.65 -23.85 -4.51
CA VAL A 249 -20.32 -23.26 -4.35
C VAL A 249 -20.54 -21.98 -3.56
N ASN A 250 -20.70 -22.16 -2.25
CA ASN A 250 -20.74 -21.09 -1.27
C ASN A 250 -19.39 -20.34 -1.35
N ASP A 251 -19.38 -19.02 -1.16
CA ASP A 251 -18.16 -18.20 -1.12
C ASP A 251 -17.04 -18.86 -0.29
N VAL A 252 -17.43 -19.59 0.76
CA VAL A 252 -16.55 -20.40 1.63
C VAL A 252 -15.77 -21.48 0.86
N GLU A 253 -16.41 -22.21 -0.06
CA GLU A 253 -15.75 -23.28 -0.83
C GLU A 253 -14.73 -22.73 -1.82
N THR A 254 -15.02 -21.57 -2.40
CA THR A 254 -14.07 -20.87 -3.28
C THR A 254 -12.90 -20.33 -2.48
N LEU A 255 -13.14 -19.73 -1.31
CA LEU A 255 -12.06 -19.27 -0.42
C LEU A 255 -11.14 -20.41 0.00
N ARG A 256 -11.67 -21.62 0.20
CA ARG A 256 -10.88 -22.84 0.45
C ARG A 256 -10.01 -23.30 -0.72
N VAL A 257 -10.16 -22.73 -1.91
CA VAL A 257 -9.25 -22.92 -3.06
C VAL A 257 -8.34 -21.71 -3.24
N LEU A 258 -8.93 -20.51 -3.23
CA LEU A 258 -8.22 -19.27 -3.49
C LEU A 258 -7.19 -18.91 -2.43
N ALA A 259 -7.49 -19.13 -1.15
CA ALA A 259 -6.56 -18.82 -0.06
C ALA A 259 -5.26 -19.65 -0.15
N PRO A 260 -5.29 -21.00 -0.19
CA PRO A 260 -4.06 -21.79 -0.33
C PRO A 260 -3.35 -21.55 -1.66
N LEU A 261 -4.09 -21.25 -2.75
CA LEU A 261 -3.48 -20.83 -4.00
C LEU A 261 -2.74 -19.50 -3.86
N ALA A 262 -3.34 -18.49 -3.22
CA ALA A 262 -2.73 -17.18 -3.00
C ALA A 262 -1.47 -17.26 -2.15
N LEU A 263 -1.50 -18.08 -1.08
CA LEU A 263 -0.33 -18.34 -0.25
C LEU A 263 0.81 -18.97 -1.07
N TRP A 264 0.51 -20.04 -1.80
CA TRP A 264 1.51 -20.69 -2.64
C TRP A 264 2.06 -19.77 -3.74
N MET A 265 1.20 -18.95 -4.37
CA MET A 265 1.63 -17.95 -5.36
C MET A 265 2.51 -16.88 -4.70
N HIS A 266 2.25 -16.52 -3.45
CA HIS A 266 3.04 -15.57 -2.69
C HIS A 266 4.41 -16.14 -2.29
N GLU A 267 4.46 -17.41 -1.87
CA GLU A 267 5.71 -18.12 -1.57
C GLU A 267 6.54 -18.39 -2.83
N SER A 268 5.88 -18.75 -3.94
CA SER A 268 6.55 -19.10 -5.19
C SER A 268 6.92 -17.89 -6.05
N SER A 269 6.30 -16.74 -5.80
CA SER A 269 6.49 -15.51 -6.56
C SER A 269 6.27 -14.26 -5.68
N PRO A 270 7.09 -14.08 -4.61
CA PRO A 270 6.92 -12.97 -3.68
C PRO A 270 7.06 -11.62 -4.39
N GLY A 271 6.21 -10.66 -4.05
CA GLY A 271 6.25 -9.31 -4.62
C GLY A 271 5.70 -9.16 -6.06
N VAL A 272 5.72 -10.20 -6.90
CA VAL A 272 5.18 -10.14 -8.28
C VAL A 272 3.77 -10.72 -8.36
N GLY A 273 3.56 -11.87 -7.72
CA GLY A 273 2.28 -12.60 -7.80
C GLY A 273 1.93 -13.14 -9.20
N LEU A 274 2.91 -13.28 -10.10
CA LEU A 274 2.74 -13.87 -11.43
C LEU A 274 3.33 -15.28 -11.48
N VAL A 275 2.54 -16.23 -12.00
CA VAL A 275 2.93 -17.62 -12.09
C VAL A 275 2.44 -18.25 -13.40
N LYS A 276 3.28 -19.07 -14.05
CA LYS A 276 2.94 -19.78 -15.28
C LYS A 276 1.69 -20.66 -15.12
N ARG A 277 0.82 -20.64 -16.13
CA ARG A 277 -0.47 -21.36 -16.20
C ARG A 277 -0.35 -22.83 -15.80
N GLU A 278 0.69 -23.52 -16.26
CA GLU A 278 0.88 -24.94 -15.97
C GLU A 278 1.23 -25.19 -14.49
N LYS A 279 1.99 -24.30 -13.85
CA LYS A 279 2.26 -24.39 -12.41
C LYS A 279 0.99 -24.12 -11.59
N VAL A 280 0.20 -23.12 -11.99
CA VAL A 280 -1.11 -22.83 -11.36
C VAL A 280 -2.06 -24.02 -11.52
N ARG A 281 -2.14 -24.62 -12.71
CA ARG A 281 -2.95 -25.83 -12.96
C ARG A 281 -2.54 -26.97 -12.02
N ARG A 282 -1.24 -27.27 -11.94
CA ARG A 282 -0.73 -28.32 -11.04
C ARG A 282 -1.10 -28.04 -9.58
N LYS A 283 -0.93 -26.79 -9.12
CA LYS A 283 -1.24 -26.44 -7.75
C LYS A 283 -2.74 -26.56 -7.44
N LEU A 284 -3.60 -26.16 -8.37
CA LEU A 284 -5.04 -26.32 -8.24
C LEU A 284 -5.44 -27.79 -8.13
N VAL A 285 -4.83 -28.67 -8.94
CA VAL A 285 -5.04 -30.13 -8.83
C VAL A 285 -4.67 -30.63 -7.44
N GLU A 286 -3.48 -30.27 -6.93
CA GLU A 286 -3.05 -30.63 -5.56
C GLU A 286 -4.05 -30.15 -4.49
N ILE A 287 -4.53 -28.91 -4.60
CA ILE A 287 -5.51 -28.34 -3.66
C ILE A 287 -6.83 -29.12 -3.71
N TYR A 288 -7.30 -29.49 -4.91
CA TYR A 288 -8.54 -30.27 -5.05
C TYR A 288 -8.39 -31.72 -4.57
N GLU A 289 -7.21 -32.33 -4.76
CA GLU A 289 -6.86 -33.66 -4.23
C GLU A 289 -6.86 -33.68 -2.70
N GLN A 290 -6.19 -32.72 -2.06
CA GLN A 290 -6.17 -32.58 -0.59
C GLN A 290 -7.57 -32.40 0.00
N ARG A 291 -8.50 -31.86 -0.80
CA ARG A 291 -9.90 -31.67 -0.44
C ARG A 291 -10.80 -32.87 -0.80
N ASN A 292 -10.24 -33.97 -1.29
CA ASN A 292 -10.97 -35.17 -1.70
C ASN A 292 -12.07 -34.91 -2.74
N VAL A 293 -11.85 -33.98 -3.67
CA VAL A 293 -12.79 -33.75 -4.78
C VAL A 293 -12.71 -34.92 -5.77
N PRO A 294 -13.83 -35.57 -6.16
CA PRO A 294 -13.80 -36.81 -6.95
C PRO A 294 -13.10 -36.74 -8.31
N ASN A 295 -13.00 -35.57 -8.92
CA ASN A 295 -12.26 -35.34 -10.17
C ASN A 295 -11.51 -34.01 -10.12
N PRO A 296 -10.30 -33.99 -9.53
CA PRO A 296 -9.50 -32.77 -9.33
C PRO A 296 -9.12 -32.07 -10.63
N GLU A 297 -8.83 -32.82 -11.69
CA GLU A 297 -8.50 -32.25 -13.01
C GLU A 297 -9.69 -31.54 -13.64
N ALA A 298 -10.87 -32.18 -13.65
CA ALA A 298 -12.07 -31.53 -14.17
C ALA A 298 -12.48 -30.31 -13.35
N ALA A 299 -12.30 -30.34 -12.03
CA ALA A 299 -12.53 -29.20 -11.16
C ALA A 299 -11.55 -28.04 -11.45
N THR A 300 -10.28 -28.36 -11.67
CA THR A 300 -9.23 -27.38 -12.04
C THR A 300 -9.53 -26.72 -13.38
N ASN A 301 -9.84 -27.50 -14.42
CA ASN A 301 -10.15 -26.96 -15.73
C ASN A 301 -11.38 -26.05 -15.67
N ARG A 302 -12.42 -26.48 -14.94
CA ARG A 302 -13.62 -25.66 -14.70
C ARG A 302 -13.29 -24.36 -13.98
N PHE A 303 -12.45 -24.41 -12.94
CA PHE A 303 -12.02 -23.22 -12.22
C PHE A 303 -11.29 -22.23 -13.15
N LEU A 304 -10.34 -22.70 -13.96
CA LEU A 304 -9.60 -21.85 -14.90
C LEU A 304 -10.51 -21.27 -16.00
N GLU A 305 -11.47 -22.04 -16.50
CA GLU A 305 -12.49 -21.54 -17.44
C GLU A 305 -13.36 -20.46 -16.81
N ASP A 306 -13.82 -20.66 -15.58
CA ASP A 306 -14.65 -19.69 -14.87
C ASP A 306 -13.87 -18.41 -14.55
N VAL A 307 -12.58 -18.52 -14.22
CA VAL A 307 -11.67 -17.38 -14.05
C VAL A 307 -11.56 -16.56 -15.35
N HIS A 308 -11.37 -17.24 -16.49
CA HIS A 308 -11.27 -16.59 -17.80
C HIS A 308 -12.59 -15.92 -18.23
N LYS A 309 -13.73 -16.59 -18.00
CA LYS A 309 -15.03 -16.16 -18.50
C LYS A 309 -15.63 -15.00 -17.71
N TYR A 310 -15.44 -14.97 -16.40
CA TYR A 310 -16.11 -14.01 -15.51
C TYR A 310 -15.18 -12.94 -14.93
N ALA A 311 -13.92 -12.89 -15.36
CA ALA A 311 -12.89 -11.91 -14.96
C ALA A 311 -13.00 -11.51 -13.48
N SER A 312 -12.71 -12.47 -12.60
CA SER A 312 -12.81 -12.32 -11.14
C SER A 312 -11.45 -11.98 -10.52
N LEU A 313 -11.19 -12.40 -9.28
CA LEU A 313 -9.99 -12.12 -8.47
C LEU A 313 -8.63 -12.56 -9.09
N LEU A 314 -8.64 -13.48 -10.07
CA LEU A 314 -7.44 -14.02 -10.74
C LEU A 314 -7.54 -13.74 -12.24
N LEU A 315 -6.45 -13.36 -12.91
CA LEU A 315 -6.42 -13.01 -14.33
C LEU A 315 -5.14 -13.53 -15.00
N GLU A 316 -5.22 -13.74 -16.31
CA GLU A 316 -4.04 -13.94 -17.16
C GLU A 316 -3.39 -12.58 -17.44
N ARG A 317 -2.15 -12.36 -16.97
CA ARG A 317 -1.41 -11.08 -17.04
C ARG A 317 -0.16 -11.24 -17.91
N GLY A 318 -0.37 -11.53 -19.18
CA GLY A 318 0.68 -11.85 -20.16
C GLY A 318 0.54 -13.28 -20.68
N PRO A 319 1.28 -13.66 -21.75
CA PRO A 319 1.12 -14.96 -22.40
C PRO A 319 1.37 -16.13 -21.44
N GLY A 320 0.31 -16.80 -21.00
CA GLY A 320 0.40 -17.99 -20.16
C GLY A 320 0.82 -17.74 -18.71
N GLU A 321 0.68 -16.52 -18.18
CA GLU A 321 0.98 -16.20 -16.77
C GLU A 321 -0.27 -15.69 -16.04
N TYR A 322 -0.50 -16.18 -14.83
CA TYR A 322 -1.66 -15.86 -14.00
C TYR A 322 -1.23 -15.06 -12.77
N GLY A 323 -2.03 -14.08 -12.40
CA GLY A 323 -1.87 -13.29 -11.17
C GLY A 323 -3.20 -12.74 -10.66
N PHE A 324 -3.24 -12.34 -9.39
CA PHE A 324 -4.43 -11.68 -8.86
C PHE A 324 -4.64 -10.31 -9.51
N ILE A 325 -5.89 -9.81 -9.53
CA ILE A 325 -6.24 -8.49 -10.11
C ILE A 325 -5.39 -7.36 -9.52
N HIS A 326 -5.00 -7.52 -8.26
CA HIS A 326 -4.06 -6.68 -7.56
C HIS A 326 -3.35 -7.52 -6.49
N LEU A 327 -2.07 -7.24 -6.25
CA LEU A 327 -1.24 -7.98 -5.29
C LEU A 327 -1.81 -7.94 -3.86
N THR A 328 -2.49 -6.86 -3.48
CA THR A 328 -3.12 -6.76 -2.15
C THR A 328 -4.21 -7.80 -1.91
N PHE A 329 -4.90 -8.27 -2.96
CA PHE A 329 -5.86 -9.38 -2.81
C PHE A 329 -5.15 -10.71 -2.60
N GLN A 330 -4.00 -10.92 -3.25
CA GLN A 330 -3.16 -12.07 -2.99
C GLN A 330 -2.59 -12.01 -1.56
N GLU A 331 -2.10 -10.86 -1.11
CA GLU A 331 -1.58 -10.65 0.26
C GLU A 331 -2.67 -10.94 1.30
N TYR A 332 -3.90 -10.44 1.09
CA TYR A 332 -5.03 -10.72 1.97
C TYR A 332 -5.39 -12.22 2.00
N LEU A 333 -5.55 -12.85 0.83
CA LEU A 333 -5.91 -14.27 0.74
C LEU A 333 -4.80 -15.20 1.25
N ALA A 334 -3.53 -14.82 1.08
CA ALA A 334 -2.40 -15.49 1.70
C ALA A 334 -2.50 -15.38 3.23
N GLY A 335 -2.80 -14.19 3.78
CA GLY A 335 -3.02 -14.01 5.21
C GLY A 335 -4.17 -14.88 5.74
N VAL A 336 -5.28 -14.97 4.99
CA VAL A 336 -6.39 -15.89 5.29
C VAL A 336 -5.92 -17.35 5.33
N ALA A 337 -5.08 -17.77 4.39
CA ALA A 337 -4.54 -19.13 4.34
C ALA A 337 -3.63 -19.44 5.53
N VAL A 338 -2.78 -18.50 5.94
CA VAL A 338 -1.94 -18.64 7.14
C VAL A 338 -2.83 -18.84 8.37
N VAL A 339 -3.86 -18.01 8.53
CA VAL A 339 -4.82 -18.16 9.65
C VAL A 339 -5.52 -19.52 9.62
N GLN A 340 -5.84 -20.05 8.43
CA GLN A 340 -6.45 -21.38 8.28
C GLN A 340 -5.54 -22.54 8.70
N GLN A 341 -4.22 -22.35 8.80
CA GLN A 341 -3.30 -23.35 9.35
C GLN A 341 -3.41 -23.44 10.88
N GLY A 342 -3.74 -22.33 11.55
CA GLY A 342 -3.89 -22.22 13.01
C GLY A 342 -5.28 -22.51 13.57
N GLN A 343 -5.99 -23.52 13.03
CA GLN A 343 -7.33 -23.86 13.53
C GLN A 343 -7.35 -24.20 15.03
N ARG A 344 -6.25 -24.76 15.54
CA ARG A 344 -6.15 -25.25 16.93
C ARG A 344 -5.31 -24.35 17.86
N GLY A 345 -4.73 -23.26 17.36
CA GLY A 345 -3.89 -22.37 18.17
C GLY A 345 -3.01 -21.44 17.32
N ALA A 346 -2.30 -20.55 18.00
CA ALA A 346 -1.42 -19.55 17.39
C ALA A 346 -0.13 -20.15 16.79
N GLU A 347 0.37 -21.27 17.31
CA GLU A 347 1.70 -21.81 16.97
C GLU A 347 1.92 -22.04 15.47
N PRO A 348 1.01 -22.67 14.67
CA PRO A 348 1.22 -22.81 13.23
C PRO A 348 1.25 -21.47 12.50
N ILE A 349 0.44 -20.49 12.94
CA ILE A 349 0.40 -19.14 12.36
C ILE A 349 1.74 -18.46 12.61
N VAL A 350 2.21 -18.49 13.86
CA VAL A 350 3.48 -17.89 14.26
C VAL A 350 4.64 -18.55 13.52
N ALA A 351 4.66 -19.88 13.38
CA ALA A 351 5.72 -20.59 12.67
C ALA A 351 5.87 -20.09 11.22
N THR A 352 4.76 -19.91 10.50
CA THR A 352 4.78 -19.37 9.13
C THR A 352 5.21 -17.91 9.10
N LEU A 353 4.61 -17.05 9.93
CA LEU A 353 4.91 -15.60 9.91
C LEU A 353 6.34 -15.31 10.37
N ALA A 354 6.83 -16.04 11.39
CA ALA A 354 8.18 -15.88 11.92
C ALA A 354 9.27 -16.27 10.91
N ALA A 355 9.00 -17.27 10.06
CA ALA A 355 9.93 -17.71 9.02
C ALA A 355 10.24 -16.60 7.99
N HIS A 356 9.34 -15.63 7.85
CA HIS A 356 9.44 -14.53 6.88
C HIS A 356 9.69 -13.16 7.54
N LEU A 357 10.19 -13.13 8.78
CA LEU A 357 10.50 -11.89 9.47
C LEU A 357 11.62 -11.12 8.77
N GLY A 358 11.32 -9.87 8.40
CA GLY A 358 12.22 -9.00 7.65
C GLY A 358 12.01 -9.07 6.13
N GLU A 359 11.19 -9.99 5.64
CA GLU A 359 10.81 -10.02 4.22
C GLU A 359 9.69 -9.01 3.95
N GLU A 360 9.92 -8.14 2.96
CA GLU A 360 9.03 -7.02 2.66
C GLU A 360 7.70 -7.46 2.06
N SER A 361 7.73 -8.51 1.23
CA SER A 361 6.55 -9.12 0.63
C SER A 361 5.58 -9.66 1.68
N TRP A 362 6.09 -10.12 2.82
CA TRP A 362 5.31 -10.74 3.91
C TRP A 362 4.77 -9.77 4.94
N ARG A 363 5.19 -8.50 4.90
CA ARG A 363 4.68 -7.47 5.81
C ARG A 363 3.16 -7.39 5.74
N GLU A 364 2.60 -7.18 4.55
CA GLU A 364 1.14 -7.04 4.38
C GLU A 364 0.39 -8.33 4.69
N VAL A 365 0.96 -9.50 4.35
CA VAL A 365 0.39 -10.80 4.71
C VAL A 365 0.24 -10.94 6.22
N THR A 366 1.26 -10.51 6.98
CA THR A 366 1.25 -10.55 8.46
C THR A 366 0.19 -9.62 9.03
N LEU A 367 0.16 -8.35 8.60
CA LEU A 367 -0.82 -7.36 9.08
C LEU A 367 -2.26 -7.84 8.80
N LEU A 368 -2.50 -8.34 7.59
CA LEU A 368 -3.81 -8.82 7.16
C LEU A 368 -4.21 -10.15 7.82
N ALA A 369 -3.25 -11.04 8.12
CA ALA A 369 -3.50 -12.26 8.88
C ALA A 369 -3.96 -11.94 10.31
N VAL A 370 -3.27 -11.04 11.01
CA VAL A 370 -3.67 -10.59 12.37
C VAL A 370 -5.03 -9.91 12.32
N GLY A 371 -5.26 -9.01 11.35
CA GLY A 371 -6.56 -8.36 11.16
C GLY A 371 -7.69 -9.33 10.85
N HIS A 372 -7.45 -10.34 10.02
CA HIS A 372 -8.44 -11.38 9.73
C HIS A 372 -8.75 -12.22 10.97
N LEU A 373 -7.73 -12.62 11.72
CA LEU A 373 -7.88 -13.42 12.93
C LEU A 373 -8.64 -12.66 14.04
N GLY A 374 -8.23 -11.44 14.34
CA GLY A 374 -8.80 -10.62 15.40
C GLY A 374 -10.18 -10.06 15.05
N LEU A 375 -10.33 -9.41 13.90
CA LEU A 375 -11.53 -8.64 13.56
C LEU A 375 -12.60 -9.45 12.82
N ILE A 376 -12.20 -10.41 11.97
CA ILE A 376 -13.15 -11.18 11.13
C ILE A 376 -13.54 -12.49 11.83
N GLN A 377 -12.57 -13.23 12.35
CA GLN A 377 -12.86 -14.46 13.10
C GLN A 377 -13.23 -14.21 14.56
N GLN A 378 -13.07 -12.97 15.05
CA GLN A 378 -13.35 -12.60 16.45
C GLN A 378 -12.55 -13.46 17.45
N ARG A 379 -11.28 -13.72 17.13
CA ARG A 379 -10.33 -14.48 17.96
C ARG A 379 -9.20 -13.57 18.42
N ASP A 380 -9.56 -12.48 19.08
CA ASP A 380 -8.64 -11.45 19.60
C ASP A 380 -7.63 -12.01 20.61
N GLU A 381 -8.00 -13.01 21.42
CA GLU A 381 -7.05 -13.73 22.29
C GLU A 381 -5.97 -14.46 21.48
N VAL A 382 -6.36 -15.19 20.43
CA VAL A 382 -5.40 -15.92 19.58
C VAL A 382 -4.55 -14.94 18.76
N ALA A 383 -5.15 -13.84 18.28
CA ALA A 383 -4.39 -12.76 17.66
C ALA A 383 -3.38 -12.14 18.64
N SER A 384 -3.76 -11.98 19.90
CA SER A 384 -2.88 -11.49 20.96
C SER A 384 -1.72 -12.45 21.23
N ASP A 385 -1.97 -13.76 21.23
CA ASP A 385 -0.93 -14.79 21.37
C ASP A 385 0.05 -14.78 20.20
N VAL A 386 -0.45 -14.61 18.97
CA VAL A 386 0.40 -14.45 17.78
C VAL A 386 1.32 -13.23 17.94
N ILE A 387 0.76 -12.08 18.34
CA ILE A 387 1.54 -10.85 18.56
C ILE A 387 2.57 -11.04 19.68
N ALA A 388 2.21 -11.65 20.81
CA ALA A 388 3.12 -11.88 21.92
C ALA A 388 4.31 -12.76 21.49
N GLN A 389 4.05 -13.84 20.75
CA GLN A 389 5.11 -14.71 20.25
C GLN A 389 5.98 -14.05 19.18
N LEU A 390 5.41 -13.20 18.33
CA LEU A 390 6.19 -12.40 17.37
C LEU A 390 7.09 -11.39 18.09
N LEU A 391 6.61 -10.74 19.15
CA LEU A 391 7.41 -9.79 19.94
C LEU A 391 8.65 -10.43 20.58
N ASP A 392 8.55 -11.71 20.96
CA ASP A 392 9.64 -12.47 21.57
C ASP A 392 10.47 -13.27 20.53
N CYS A 393 10.18 -13.13 19.23
CA CYS A 393 10.87 -13.88 18.18
C CYS A 393 12.32 -13.36 17.99
N PRO A 394 13.35 -14.22 18.10
CA PRO A 394 14.75 -13.79 17.97
C PRO A 394 15.23 -13.72 16.52
N HIS A 395 14.38 -14.09 15.55
CA HIS A 395 14.75 -14.22 14.14
C HIS A 395 14.49 -12.93 13.35
N GLY A 396 15.21 -12.79 12.23
CA GLY A 396 15.12 -11.64 11.34
C GLY A 396 16.04 -10.47 11.73
N PRO A 397 15.96 -9.34 11.00
CA PRO A 397 16.76 -8.15 11.29
C PRO A 397 16.44 -7.58 12.68
N THR A 398 17.44 -6.97 13.32
CA THR A 398 17.31 -6.38 14.66
C THR A 398 16.11 -5.43 14.75
N GLY A 399 15.15 -5.74 15.63
CA GLY A 399 13.95 -4.95 15.88
C GLY A 399 12.81 -5.14 14.87
N ALA A 400 13.01 -5.88 13.77
CA ALA A 400 11.99 -6.06 12.73
C ALA A 400 10.70 -6.69 13.26
N ALA A 401 10.82 -7.70 14.14
CA ALA A 401 9.67 -8.37 14.73
C ALA A 401 8.83 -7.43 15.61
N ILE A 402 9.48 -6.56 16.39
CA ILE A 402 8.82 -5.56 17.25
C ILE A 402 8.07 -4.52 16.40
N ILE A 403 8.71 -4.01 15.35
CA ILE A 403 8.08 -3.05 14.43
C ILE A 403 6.90 -3.68 13.68
N LEU A 404 7.02 -4.94 13.26
CA LEU A 404 5.94 -5.65 12.58
C LEU A 404 4.76 -5.91 13.51
N ALA A 405 5.01 -6.41 14.73
CA ALA A 405 4.00 -6.64 15.75
C ALA A 405 3.29 -5.34 16.15
N GLY A 406 4.05 -4.25 16.36
CA GLY A 406 3.50 -2.93 16.64
C GLY A 406 2.59 -2.41 15.53
N ALA A 407 3.03 -2.55 14.27
CA ALA A 407 2.21 -2.17 13.12
C ALA A 407 0.93 -3.03 13.00
N ALA A 408 1.00 -4.33 13.32
CA ALA A 408 -0.17 -5.21 13.32
C ALA A 408 -1.19 -4.79 14.38
N VAL A 409 -0.74 -4.46 15.61
CA VAL A 409 -1.62 -3.93 16.66
C VAL A 409 -2.24 -2.59 16.24
N ARG A 410 -1.46 -1.71 15.60
CA ARG A 410 -1.96 -0.42 15.10
C ARG A 410 -3.05 -0.58 14.05
N ASP A 411 -2.93 -1.55 13.15
CA ASP A 411 -3.93 -1.80 12.09
C ASP A 411 -5.27 -2.32 12.63
N VAL A 412 -5.26 -2.99 13.79
CA VAL A 412 -6.44 -3.71 14.31
C VAL A 412 -7.04 -3.12 15.59
N GLN A 413 -6.36 -2.20 16.28
CA GLN A 413 -6.89 -1.53 17.47
C GLN A 413 -8.19 -0.75 17.13
N PRO A 414 -9.15 -0.60 18.07
CA PRO A 414 -9.08 -1.06 19.45
C PRO A 414 -9.50 -2.52 19.66
N ASP A 415 -10.16 -3.15 18.69
CA ASP A 415 -10.94 -4.39 18.95
C ASP A 415 -10.24 -5.69 18.51
N GLY A 416 -9.22 -5.62 17.65
CA GLY A 416 -8.63 -6.84 17.06
C GLY A 416 -7.58 -7.56 17.90
N VAL A 417 -7.18 -7.00 19.05
CA VAL A 417 -6.31 -7.63 20.05
C VAL A 417 -6.74 -7.19 21.44
N THR A 418 -6.36 -7.96 22.46
CA THR A 418 -6.66 -7.64 23.86
C THR A 418 -5.93 -6.38 24.33
N ALA A 419 -6.50 -5.69 25.31
CA ALA A 419 -5.87 -4.52 25.94
C ALA A 419 -4.49 -4.83 26.57
N THR A 420 -4.34 -6.05 27.11
CA THR A 420 -3.06 -6.56 27.65
C THR A 420 -2.01 -6.67 26.55
N CYS A 421 -2.37 -7.23 25.40
CA CYS A 421 -1.48 -7.32 24.24
C CYS A 421 -1.05 -5.93 23.74
N LYS A 422 -1.99 -4.98 23.64
CA LYS A 422 -1.67 -3.59 23.29
C LYS A 422 -0.68 -2.97 24.27
N SER A 423 -0.90 -3.15 25.57
CA SER A 423 -0.03 -2.61 26.63
C SER A 423 1.38 -3.22 26.60
N LEU A 424 1.48 -4.55 26.39
CA LEU A 424 2.75 -5.24 26.19
C LEU A 424 3.50 -4.72 24.97
N THR A 425 2.80 -4.54 23.86
CA THR A 425 3.36 -4.02 22.60
C THR A 425 3.92 -2.62 22.79
N ILE A 426 3.16 -1.71 23.41
CA ILE A 426 3.63 -0.35 23.77
C ILE A 426 4.88 -0.42 24.64
N THR A 427 4.91 -1.31 25.64
CA THR A 427 6.07 -1.47 26.52
C THR A 427 7.31 -1.88 25.74
N ARG A 428 7.19 -2.86 24.83
CA ARG A 428 8.31 -3.29 23.96
C ARG A 428 8.77 -2.17 23.04
N LEU A 429 7.85 -1.43 22.40
CA LEU A 429 8.19 -0.30 21.53
C LEU A 429 8.92 0.81 22.31
N ASN A 430 8.48 1.14 23.53
CA ASN A 430 9.12 2.15 24.37
C ASN A 430 10.55 1.74 24.77
N VAL A 431 10.78 0.46 25.08
CA VAL A 431 12.14 -0.05 25.31
C VAL A 431 12.97 0.07 24.03
N THR A 432 12.44 -0.37 22.88
CA THR A 432 13.14 -0.31 21.60
C THR A 432 13.53 1.11 21.18
N MET A 433 12.65 2.11 21.35
CA MET A 433 12.97 3.49 20.94
C MET A 433 14.07 4.15 21.79
N THR A 434 14.23 3.70 23.04
CA THR A 434 15.22 4.24 23.99
C THR A 434 16.54 3.49 23.98
N ASP A 435 16.57 2.26 23.46
CA ASP A 435 17.78 1.44 23.41
C ASP A 435 18.82 1.99 22.41
N PRO A 436 19.99 2.47 22.88
CA PRO A 436 21.04 2.99 22.00
C PRO A 436 21.68 1.92 21.11
N ALA A 437 21.53 0.63 21.42
CA ALA A 437 22.01 -0.47 20.58
C ALA A 437 21.10 -0.70 19.36
N MET A 438 19.85 -0.21 19.39
CA MET A 438 18.94 -0.32 18.27
C MET A 438 19.29 0.66 17.14
N PRO A 439 19.17 0.26 15.86
CA PRO A 439 19.35 1.18 14.74
C PRO A 439 18.44 2.41 14.87
N ALA A 440 18.96 3.60 14.56
CA ALA A 440 18.21 4.86 14.70
C ALA A 440 16.84 4.83 14.00
N ARG A 441 16.74 4.14 12.86
CA ARG A 441 15.47 3.97 12.13
C ARG A 441 14.45 3.13 12.90
N VAL A 442 14.89 1.98 13.43
CA VAL A 442 14.05 1.11 14.27
C VAL A 442 13.54 1.88 15.48
N ARG A 443 14.39 2.70 16.09
CA ARG A 443 14.01 3.57 17.21
C ARG A 443 12.94 4.60 16.82
N CYS A 444 13.11 5.23 15.67
CA CYS A 444 12.14 6.18 15.12
C CYS A 444 10.79 5.51 14.84
N ASP A 445 10.79 4.40 14.10
CA ASP A 445 9.59 3.63 13.75
C ASP A 445 8.87 3.14 15.02
N ALA A 446 9.62 2.69 16.04
CA ALA A 446 9.07 2.30 17.32
C ALA A 446 8.35 3.45 18.04
N GLY A 447 8.95 4.65 18.04
CA GLY A 447 8.34 5.85 18.63
C GLY A 447 7.07 6.30 17.92
N LEU A 448 7.07 6.29 16.58
CA LEU A 448 5.88 6.64 15.78
C LEU A 448 4.73 5.65 16.00
N ILE A 449 5.02 4.34 15.96
CA ILE A 449 4.02 3.32 16.22
C ILE A 449 3.50 3.41 17.66
N ALA A 450 4.37 3.62 18.66
CA ALA A 450 3.94 3.79 20.04
C ALA A 450 3.00 5.00 20.19
N SER A 451 3.30 6.12 19.51
CA SER A 451 2.42 7.29 19.45
C SER A 451 1.05 6.95 18.85
N ASP A 452 1.02 6.23 17.73
CA ASP A 452 -0.23 5.79 17.07
C ASP A 452 -1.07 4.84 17.95
N LEU A 453 -0.41 4.11 18.85
CA LEU A 453 -1.07 3.27 19.86
C LEU A 453 -1.53 4.07 21.10
N GLY A 454 -1.25 5.38 21.16
CA GLY A 454 -1.63 6.26 22.27
C GLY A 454 -0.61 6.34 23.41
N SER A 455 0.63 5.89 23.20
CA SER A 455 1.73 6.06 24.16
C SER A 455 2.19 7.51 24.17
N LEU A 456 2.11 8.17 25.32
CA LEU A 456 2.69 9.49 25.56
C LEU A 456 3.76 9.38 26.66
N PRO A 457 4.86 10.15 26.57
CA PRO A 457 5.82 10.23 27.67
C PRO A 457 5.12 10.68 28.96
N PRO A 458 5.35 10.02 30.11
CA PRO A 458 4.72 10.41 31.37
C PRO A 458 5.18 11.79 31.87
N ASP A 459 6.33 12.26 31.37
CA ASP A 459 6.97 13.54 31.65
C ASP A 459 6.84 14.52 30.47
N LEU A 460 5.84 14.34 29.59
CA LEU A 460 5.65 15.18 28.39
C LEU A 460 5.58 16.68 28.71
N ASP A 461 4.94 17.04 29.84
CA ASP A 461 4.80 18.42 30.31
C ASP A 461 5.89 18.86 31.31
N ALA A 462 6.95 18.05 31.48
CA ALA A 462 8.02 18.37 32.41
C ALA A 462 8.79 19.62 31.96
N LEU A 463 9.03 20.51 32.92
CA LEU A 463 9.84 21.71 32.73
C LEU A 463 11.18 21.57 33.45
N VAL A 464 12.27 21.83 32.74
CA VAL A 464 13.63 21.79 33.25
C VAL A 464 14.06 23.21 33.65
N PRO A 465 14.61 23.43 34.86
CA PRO A 465 15.13 24.72 35.27
C PRO A 465 16.42 25.07 34.50
N VAL A 466 16.49 26.30 34.01
CA VAL A 466 17.67 26.88 33.36
C VAL A 466 18.12 28.09 34.17
N PRO A 467 19.28 28.03 34.84
CA PRO A 467 19.75 29.10 35.70
C PRO A 467 20.21 30.33 34.90
N ALA A 468 20.24 31.48 35.57
CA ALA A 468 20.61 32.82 35.07
C ALA A 468 22.02 32.92 34.46
N ARG A 469 22.85 31.87 34.63
CA ARG A 469 24.17 31.76 33.96
C ARG A 469 24.06 31.47 32.45
N SER A 470 22.84 31.40 31.92
CA SER A 470 22.51 31.25 30.50
C SER A 470 22.36 32.60 29.80
N LEU A 471 22.17 32.58 28.46
CA LEU A 471 22.11 33.75 27.56
C LEU A 471 21.15 34.89 27.97
N LEU A 472 20.13 34.59 28.79
CA LEU A 472 19.06 35.53 29.13
C LEU A 472 19.27 36.29 30.46
N GLY A 473 20.24 35.88 31.29
CA GLY A 473 20.59 36.60 32.53
C GLY A 473 19.57 36.48 33.69
N TYR A 474 18.56 35.62 33.56
CA TYR A 474 17.59 35.29 34.62
C TYR A 474 17.26 33.80 34.63
N ASP A 475 16.80 33.29 35.78
CA ASP A 475 16.35 31.90 35.92
C ASP A 475 15.02 31.72 35.16
N PHE A 476 14.93 30.68 34.33
CA PHE A 476 13.68 30.32 33.67
C PHE A 476 13.48 28.80 33.65
N ARG A 477 12.31 28.36 33.20
CA ARG A 477 11.99 26.95 32.99
C ARG A 477 11.67 26.76 31.51
N ILE A 478 12.16 25.67 30.93
CA ILE A 478 11.88 25.32 29.53
C ILE A 478 11.33 23.89 29.47
N GLY A 479 10.45 23.62 28.51
CA GLY A 479 9.98 22.26 28.26
C GLY A 479 11.14 21.30 28.04
N GLN A 480 11.07 20.12 28.65
CA GLN A 480 12.02 19.04 28.40
C GLN A 480 11.97 18.58 26.93
N TYR A 481 10.80 18.68 26.32
CA TYR A 481 10.53 18.35 24.92
C TYR A 481 10.05 19.59 24.16
N PRO A 482 10.27 19.64 22.82
CA PRO A 482 9.52 20.56 21.97
C PRO A 482 8.01 20.37 22.17
N VAL A 483 7.23 21.45 22.01
CA VAL A 483 5.76 21.37 22.07
C VAL A 483 5.29 20.40 20.99
N THR A 484 4.57 19.36 21.41
CA THR A 484 4.10 18.30 20.53
C THR A 484 2.76 18.65 19.88
N ASN A 485 2.38 17.97 18.80
CA ASN A 485 1.04 18.10 18.21
C ASN A 485 -0.05 17.74 19.23
N HIS A 486 0.18 16.78 20.11
CA HIS A 486 -0.74 16.45 21.20
C HIS A 486 -0.99 17.66 22.10
N GLN A 487 0.07 18.30 22.59
CA GLN A 487 -0.03 19.50 23.45
C GLN A 487 -0.65 20.68 22.70
N TYR A 488 -0.24 20.89 21.44
CA TYR A 488 -0.73 22.01 20.63
C TYR A 488 -2.20 21.84 20.22
N ARG A 489 -2.69 20.60 20.11
CA ARG A 489 -4.09 20.31 19.79
C ARG A 489 -5.05 20.92 20.80
N THR A 490 -4.70 20.92 22.09
CA THR A 490 -5.49 21.59 23.14
C THR A 490 -5.70 23.07 22.82
N PHE A 491 -4.67 23.76 22.33
CA PHE A 491 -4.80 25.16 21.90
C PHE A 491 -5.76 25.30 20.71
N ILE A 492 -5.68 24.42 19.70
CA ILE A 492 -6.60 24.43 18.55
C ILE A 492 -8.06 24.19 19.00
N GLU A 493 -8.30 23.16 19.81
CA GLU A 493 -9.63 22.73 20.25
C GLU A 493 -10.31 23.78 21.14
N GLU A 494 -9.54 24.56 21.90
CA GLU A 494 -10.05 25.71 22.66
C GLU A 494 -10.29 26.97 21.81
N GLY A 495 -10.25 26.84 20.48
CA GLY A 495 -10.42 27.94 19.53
C GLY A 495 -9.22 28.88 19.54
N GLY A 496 -8.00 28.37 19.70
CA GLY A 496 -6.76 29.13 19.84
C GLY A 496 -6.58 30.22 18.80
N TYR A 497 -6.78 29.89 17.52
CA TYR A 497 -6.71 30.86 16.41
C TYR A 497 -7.97 31.73 16.31
N ALA A 498 -9.12 31.29 16.80
CA ALA A 498 -10.37 32.07 16.75
C ALA A 498 -10.50 33.07 17.92
N ASN A 499 -9.83 32.80 19.03
CA ASN A 499 -10.00 33.53 20.27
C ASN A 499 -8.93 34.62 20.43
N GLN A 500 -9.35 35.87 20.26
CA GLN A 500 -8.47 37.04 20.28
C GLN A 500 -7.72 37.22 21.62
N ARG A 501 -8.19 36.63 22.73
CA ARG A 501 -7.51 36.73 24.03
C ARG A 501 -6.10 36.13 24.04
N TRP A 502 -5.81 35.25 23.09
CA TRP A 502 -4.53 34.54 22.99
C TRP A 502 -3.51 35.25 22.10
N TRP A 503 -3.88 36.37 21.47
CA TRP A 503 -3.06 37.07 20.48
C TRP A 503 -2.79 38.50 20.91
N SER A 504 -1.59 39.00 20.61
CA SER A 504 -1.31 40.44 20.65
C SER A 504 -1.98 41.14 19.46
N GLU A 505 -2.10 42.47 19.50
CA GLU A 505 -2.59 43.25 18.36
C GLU A 505 -1.77 42.98 17.09
N GLU A 506 -0.44 42.97 17.21
CA GLU A 506 0.47 42.66 16.10
C GLU A 506 0.27 41.24 15.53
N GLY A 507 0.06 40.25 16.41
CA GLY A 507 -0.22 38.86 15.99
C GLY A 507 -1.58 38.73 15.30
N LEU A 508 -2.61 39.44 15.76
CA LEU A 508 -3.91 39.47 15.08
C LEU A 508 -3.83 40.06 13.67
N ASP A 509 -3.03 41.11 13.49
CA ASP A 509 -2.83 41.72 12.17
C ASP A 509 -2.05 40.81 11.23
N HIS A 510 -1.00 40.13 11.73
CA HIS A 510 -0.26 39.13 10.97
C HIS A 510 -1.15 37.93 10.58
N LYS A 511 -1.94 37.40 11.53
CA LYS A 511 -2.93 36.35 11.28
C LYS A 511 -3.90 36.73 10.15
N LYS A 512 -4.45 37.95 10.17
CA LYS A 512 -5.37 38.44 9.12
C LYS A 512 -4.68 38.59 7.78
N GLN A 513 -3.44 39.10 7.76
CA GLN A 513 -2.69 39.32 6.53
C GLN A 513 -2.44 38.01 5.76
N TYR A 514 -2.16 36.93 6.47
CA TYR A 514 -1.79 35.64 5.87
C TYR A 514 -2.88 34.55 6.00
N ALA A 515 -4.01 34.88 6.61
CA ALA A 515 -5.15 33.99 6.84
C ALA A 515 -4.75 32.66 7.52
N TYR A 516 -3.97 32.74 8.60
CA TYR A 516 -3.57 31.56 9.37
C TYR A 516 -4.66 31.12 10.34
N ASP A 517 -5.27 29.96 10.15
CA ASP A 517 -6.27 29.44 11.09
C ASP A 517 -5.77 28.22 11.88
N GLU A 518 -4.57 27.73 11.55
CA GLU A 518 -3.86 26.61 12.16
C GLU A 518 -2.39 26.57 11.68
N PRO A 519 -1.52 25.73 12.26
CA PRO A 519 -0.16 25.53 11.76
C PRO A 519 -0.13 25.04 10.32
N ARG A 520 0.83 25.52 9.53
CA ARG A 520 0.92 25.23 8.10
C ARG A 520 0.92 23.74 7.74
N PHE A 521 1.46 22.88 8.60
CA PHE A 521 1.60 21.44 8.37
C PHE A 521 0.70 20.62 9.29
N TRP A 522 -0.37 21.23 9.83
CA TRP A 522 -1.26 20.58 10.80
C TRP A 522 -1.94 19.32 10.25
N HIS A 523 -2.26 19.33 8.97
CA HIS A 523 -2.88 18.21 8.25
C HIS A 523 -1.88 17.37 7.45
N ASP A 524 -0.57 17.64 7.56
CA ASP A 524 0.46 16.85 6.88
C ASP A 524 0.82 15.62 7.72
N ASP A 525 0.52 14.44 7.20
CA ASP A 525 0.74 13.15 7.87
C ASP A 525 2.23 12.88 8.20
N GLN A 526 3.18 13.57 7.56
CA GLN A 526 4.59 13.46 7.92
C GLN A 526 4.91 14.16 9.25
N PHE A 527 4.10 15.13 9.64
CA PHE A 527 4.38 16.09 10.71
C PHE A 527 3.31 16.16 11.79
N ASN A 528 2.19 15.44 11.65
CA ASN A 528 1.01 15.58 12.52
C ASN A 528 0.88 14.49 13.61
N HIS A 529 1.85 13.56 13.77
CA HIS A 529 1.76 12.53 14.81
C HIS A 529 1.74 13.17 16.21
N ALA A 530 1.00 12.55 17.14
CA ALA A 530 0.72 13.12 18.45
C ALA A 530 1.99 13.50 19.24
N THR A 531 3.03 12.66 19.23
CA THR A 531 4.30 12.91 19.94
C THR A 531 5.35 13.66 19.10
N GLN A 532 5.08 13.94 17.83
CA GLN A 532 5.98 14.78 17.03
C GLN A 532 5.87 16.24 17.45
N PRO A 533 6.96 17.02 17.35
CA PRO A 533 6.90 18.47 17.50
C PRO A 533 5.91 19.09 16.53
N VAL A 534 5.11 20.05 16.99
CA VAL A 534 4.31 20.87 16.08
C VAL A 534 5.25 21.72 15.22
N VAL A 535 5.00 21.75 13.92
CA VAL A 535 5.81 22.50 12.94
C VAL A 535 4.93 23.39 12.08
N GLY A 536 5.54 24.46 11.53
CA GLY A 536 4.78 25.44 10.76
C GLY A 536 3.89 26.35 11.60
N VAL A 537 4.16 26.46 12.90
CA VAL A 537 3.53 27.46 13.77
C VAL A 537 4.00 28.85 13.34
N SER A 538 3.06 29.73 13.03
CA SER A 538 3.30 31.13 12.71
C SER A 538 2.73 32.06 13.78
N TRP A 539 3.21 33.30 13.77
CA TRP A 539 2.82 34.38 14.66
C TRP A 539 1.68 35.23 14.07
#